data_AF-A0A1J6IAQ4-F1
#
_entry.id   AF-A0A1J6IAQ4-F1
#
_cell.length_a   1.000
_cell.length_b   1.000
_cell.length_c   1.000
_cell.angle_alpha   90.00
_cell.angle_beta   90.00
_cell.angle_gamma   90.00
#
_symmetry.space_group_name_H-M   'P 1'
#
loop_
_entity.id
_entity.type
_entity.pdbx_description
1 polymer ?
#
loop_
_entity_poly.entity_id
_entity_poly.type
_entity_poly.pdbx_seq_one_letter_code
_entity_poly.pdbx_strand_id
1 'polypeptide(L)'
;MGKARIVGIGMDYSATSKAALKWVIDNLKKEDDRIIIIHVASPKADPTNKQLFENTGSPLIPLDEFREINVSKHYGLNPDKEVLNMLDTVSKVKNVTVVAKVYWGDAREKLCDAVEHLKLDTLVVGSRGLGVLKR
;
A
#
# COMPACT_ATOMS: atom_id res chain seq x y z
N MET A 1 5.55 -23.30 14.46
CA MET A 1 4.67 -22.17 14.06
C MET A 1 5.31 -21.49 12.86
N GLY A 2 4.65 -21.47 11.70
CA GLY A 2 5.28 -20.96 10.48
C GLY A 2 5.26 -19.43 10.43
N LYS A 3 6.39 -18.81 10.02
CA LYS A 3 6.62 -17.36 9.87
C LYS A 3 5.37 -16.59 9.38
N ALA A 4 5.04 -15.50 10.08
CA ALA A 4 4.04 -14.51 9.66
C ALA A 4 4.51 -13.84 8.37
N ARG A 5 3.65 -13.78 7.35
CA ARG A 5 4.03 -13.22 6.05
C ARG A 5 3.73 -11.74 5.99
N ILE A 6 4.61 -11.00 5.32
CA ILE A 6 4.44 -9.58 5.04
C ILE A 6 4.05 -9.44 3.57
N VAL A 7 2.80 -9.03 3.33
CA VAL A 7 2.23 -8.86 2.00
C VAL A 7 2.13 -7.39 1.67
N GLY A 8 2.90 -6.94 0.69
CA GLY A 8 2.81 -5.58 0.14
C GLY A 8 1.78 -5.48 -0.97
N ILE A 9 1.05 -4.37 -1.03
CA ILE A 9 0.04 -4.10 -2.07
C ILE A 9 0.32 -2.74 -2.70
N GLY A 10 0.60 -2.72 -3.99
CA GLY A 10 0.71 -1.47 -4.75
C GLY A 10 -0.66 -0.83 -4.95
N MET A 11 -0.86 0.36 -4.39
CA MET A 11 -2.15 1.04 -4.37
C MET A 11 -2.06 2.40 -5.08
N ASP A 12 -2.72 2.53 -6.22
CA ASP A 12 -2.91 3.79 -6.95
C ASP A 12 -4.38 4.22 -7.02
N TYR A 13 -5.25 3.57 -6.24
CA TYR A 13 -6.72 3.72 -6.24
C TYR A 13 -7.42 3.43 -7.58
N SER A 14 -6.72 2.80 -8.53
CA SER A 14 -7.35 2.30 -9.76
C SER A 14 -8.26 1.10 -9.48
N ALA A 15 -9.18 0.81 -10.39
CA ALA A 15 -10.01 -0.40 -10.32
C ALA A 15 -9.15 -1.68 -10.20
N THR A 16 -8.00 -1.70 -10.88
CA THR A 16 -7.07 -2.83 -10.87
C THR A 16 -6.32 -2.98 -9.55
N SER A 17 -5.95 -1.88 -8.88
CA SER A 17 -5.32 -1.96 -7.55
C SER A 17 -6.33 -2.33 -6.46
N LYS A 18 -7.58 -1.88 -6.56
CA LYS A 18 -8.67 -2.31 -5.68
C LYS A 18 -8.97 -3.81 -5.82
N ALA A 19 -8.99 -4.31 -7.06
CA ALA A 19 -9.14 -5.74 -7.32
C ALA A 19 -7.97 -6.56 -6.74
N ALA A 20 -6.74 -6.05 -6.84
CA ALA A 20 -5.57 -6.66 -6.22
C ALA A 20 -5.70 -6.73 -4.69
N LEU A 21 -6.17 -5.65 -4.05
CA LEU A 21 -6.45 -5.63 -2.62
C LEU A 21 -7.50 -6.69 -2.24
N LYS A 22 -8.62 -6.74 -2.97
CA LYS A 22 -9.66 -7.74 -2.74
C LYS A 22 -9.11 -9.17 -2.87
N TRP A 23 -8.31 -9.42 -3.90
CA TRP A 23 -7.65 -10.72 -4.07
C TRP A 23 -6.75 -11.08 -2.89
N VAL A 24 -5.97 -10.13 -2.37
CA VAL A 24 -5.17 -10.37 -1.16
C VAL A 24 -6.07 -10.71 0.02
N ILE A 25 -7.11 -9.90 0.27
CA ILE A 25 -8.05 -10.12 1.37
C ILE A 25 -8.63 -11.54 1.33
N ASP A 26 -9.07 -12.00 0.16
CA ASP A 26 -9.66 -13.32 -0.01
C ASP A 26 -8.63 -14.46 0.17
N ASN A 27 -7.36 -14.21 -0.18
CA ASN A 27 -6.28 -15.21 -0.15
C ASN A 27 -5.41 -15.20 1.11
N LEU A 28 -5.67 -14.31 2.08
CA LEU A 28 -5.01 -14.34 3.39
C LEU A 28 -5.37 -15.64 4.14
N LYS A 29 -4.33 -16.41 4.49
CA LYS A 29 -4.46 -17.74 5.11
C LYS A 29 -4.15 -17.77 6.61
N LYS A 30 -3.43 -16.78 7.16
CA LYS A 30 -3.05 -16.75 8.57
C LYS A 30 -3.49 -15.43 9.20
N GLU A 31 -3.90 -15.52 10.46
CA GLU A 31 -4.34 -14.37 11.27
C GLU A 31 -3.18 -13.43 11.63
N ASP A 32 -1.95 -13.95 11.73
CA ASP A 32 -0.75 -13.15 12.01
C ASP A 32 -0.12 -12.49 10.77
N ASP A 33 -0.70 -12.67 9.58
CA ASP A 33 -0.14 -12.06 8.35
C ASP A 33 -0.28 -10.51 8.42
N ARG A 34 0.72 -9.80 7.90
CA ARG A 34 0.79 -8.34 7.88
C ARG A 34 0.54 -7.82 6.47
N ILE A 35 -0.35 -6.85 6.31
CA ILE A 35 -0.61 -6.17 5.04
C ILE A 35 0.04 -4.81 5.07
N ILE A 36 0.86 -4.51 4.06
CA ILE A 36 1.46 -3.19 3.86
C ILE A 36 0.91 -2.58 2.58
N ILE A 37 0.13 -1.51 2.70
CA ILE A 37 -0.33 -0.71 1.56
C ILE A 37 0.81 0.21 1.13
N ILE A 38 1.29 0.04 -0.09
CA ILE A 38 2.34 0.87 -0.67
C ILE A 38 1.71 1.81 -1.68
N HIS A 39 1.69 3.09 -1.34
CA HIS A 39 1.26 4.14 -2.26
C HIS A 39 2.48 4.88 -2.78
N VAL A 40 2.59 5.03 -4.10
CA VAL A 40 3.61 5.89 -4.70
C VAL A 40 2.94 7.15 -5.23
N ALA A 41 3.18 8.26 -4.52
CA ALA A 41 2.73 9.57 -4.93
C ALA A 41 3.66 10.15 -6.02
N SER A 42 3.07 10.93 -6.92
CA SER A 42 3.81 11.60 -7.99
C SER A 42 4.87 12.55 -7.41
N PRO A 43 6.05 12.68 -8.04
CA PRO A 43 7.09 13.64 -7.63
C PRO A 43 6.63 15.11 -7.67
N LYS A 44 5.50 15.41 -8.33
CA LYS A 44 4.86 16.73 -8.35
C LYS A 44 4.01 17.02 -7.10
N ALA A 45 3.70 16.00 -6.29
CA ALA A 45 3.16 16.25 -4.97
C ALA A 45 4.26 16.92 -4.14
N ASP A 46 3.98 18.10 -3.60
CA ASP A 46 4.85 18.79 -2.64
C ASP A 46 4.37 18.47 -1.22
N PRO A 47 4.84 17.36 -0.62
CA PRO A 47 4.75 17.25 0.83
C PRO A 47 5.72 18.28 1.44
N THR A 48 5.30 18.92 2.52
CA THR A 48 6.10 19.89 3.28
C THR A 48 7.47 19.34 3.73
N ASN A 49 7.66 18.01 3.69
CA ASN A 49 8.83 17.27 4.16
C ASN A 49 9.52 16.43 3.07
N LYS A 50 9.47 16.85 1.80
CA LYS A 50 10.00 16.11 0.62
C LYS A 50 11.44 15.59 0.82
N GLN A 51 12.34 16.44 1.32
CA GLN A 51 13.76 16.09 1.56
C GLN A 51 13.97 15.01 2.63
N LEU A 52 13.07 14.88 3.61
CA LEU A 52 13.25 13.91 4.72
C LEU A 52 12.86 12.48 4.32
N PHE A 53 12.05 12.31 3.26
CA PHE A 53 11.46 11.04 2.88
C PHE A 53 11.81 10.58 1.45
N GLU A 54 12.66 11.32 0.74
CA GLU A 54 13.10 11.03 -0.64
C GLU A 54 13.66 9.60 -0.81
N ASN A 55 14.46 9.14 0.16
CA ASN A 55 15.14 7.85 0.08
C ASN A 55 14.36 6.71 0.75
N THR A 56 13.69 6.97 1.87
CA THR A 56 13.11 5.92 2.73
C THR A 56 11.59 5.82 2.67
N GLY A 57 10.91 6.83 2.13
CA GLY A 57 9.44 6.97 2.18
C GLY A 57 8.95 7.41 3.56
N SER A 58 7.62 7.48 3.72
CA SER A 58 6.98 7.82 5.00
C SER A 58 7.31 6.79 6.09
N PRO A 59 7.15 7.12 7.38
CA PRO A 59 7.04 6.09 8.41
C PRO A 59 5.88 5.12 8.08
N LEU A 60 5.86 3.95 8.74
CA LEU A 60 4.71 3.06 8.68
C LEU A 60 3.53 3.75 9.38
N ILE A 61 2.47 3.99 8.63
CA ILE A 61 1.26 4.66 9.08
C ILE A 61 0.25 3.57 9.46
N PRO A 62 -0.13 3.42 10.73
CA PRO A 62 -1.21 2.53 11.14
C PRO A 62 -2.53 2.86 10.44
N LEU A 63 -3.42 1.89 10.28
CA LEU A 63 -4.71 2.10 9.64
C LEU A 63 -5.53 3.22 10.31
N ASP A 64 -5.44 3.36 11.64
CA ASP A 64 -6.12 4.43 12.39
C ASP A 64 -5.64 5.82 11.99
N GLU A 65 -4.32 6.01 11.88
CA GLU A 65 -3.72 7.27 11.41
C GLU A 65 -3.97 7.51 9.92
N PHE A 66 -3.98 6.45 9.12
CA PHE A 66 -4.22 6.54 7.68
C PHE A 66 -5.63 7.06 7.35
N ARG A 67 -6.60 6.87 8.26
CA ARG A 67 -7.96 7.43 8.14
C ARG A 67 -8.02 8.91 8.44
N GLU A 68 -7.03 9.47 9.14
CA GLU A 68 -7.05 10.88 9.49
C GLU A 68 -6.84 11.75 8.25
N ILE A 69 -7.77 12.71 8.07
CA ILE A 69 -7.73 13.67 6.96
C ILE A 69 -6.44 14.47 6.98
N ASN A 70 -5.90 14.74 8.17
CA ASN A 70 -4.67 15.51 8.35
C ASN A 70 -3.45 14.75 7.82
N VAL A 71 -3.34 13.45 8.13
CA VAL A 71 -2.28 12.56 7.64
C VAL A 71 -2.40 12.37 6.12
N SER A 72 -3.63 12.17 5.63
CA SER A 72 -3.90 12.05 4.21
C SER A 72 -3.44 13.29 3.44
N LYS A 73 -3.79 14.49 3.92
CA LYS A 73 -3.33 15.76 3.33
C LYS A 73 -1.82 15.95 3.44
N HIS A 74 -1.21 15.56 4.57
CA HIS A 74 0.22 15.71 4.81
C HIS A 74 1.06 14.91 3.81
N TYR A 75 0.57 13.72 3.43
CA TYR A 75 1.26 12.83 2.49
C TYR A 75 0.73 12.92 1.05
N GLY A 76 -0.19 13.84 0.76
CA GLY A 76 -0.79 13.98 -0.57
C GLY A 76 -1.68 12.80 -0.98
N LEU A 77 -2.21 12.07 -0.01
CA LEU A 77 -3.11 10.96 -0.19
C LEU A 77 -4.56 11.43 -0.22
N ASN A 78 -5.36 10.79 -1.07
CA ASN A 78 -6.81 10.83 -0.98
C ASN A 78 -7.32 9.40 -0.88
N PRO A 79 -7.24 8.78 0.32
CA PRO A 79 -7.61 7.38 0.48
C PRO A 79 -9.09 7.19 0.17
N ASP A 80 -9.35 6.26 -0.76
CA ASP A 80 -10.71 5.92 -1.14
C ASP A 80 -11.44 5.27 0.05
N LYS A 81 -12.65 5.76 0.35
CA LYS A 81 -13.53 5.21 1.40
C LYS A 81 -13.76 3.71 1.22
N GLU A 82 -13.86 3.25 -0.02
CA GLU A 82 -14.04 1.83 -0.34
C GLU A 82 -12.83 1.01 0.11
N VAL A 83 -11.62 1.50 -0.16
CA VAL A 83 -10.37 0.87 0.25
C VAL A 83 -10.23 0.87 1.76
N LEU A 84 -10.51 1.99 2.42
CA LEU A 84 -10.48 2.08 3.89
C LEU A 84 -11.44 1.10 4.54
N ASN A 85 -12.66 0.97 4.02
CA ASN A 85 -13.65 0.03 4.54
C ASN A 85 -13.20 -1.43 4.35
N MET A 86 -12.60 -1.77 3.21
CA MET A 86 -12.04 -3.12 2.98
C MET A 86 -10.90 -3.44 3.96
N LEU A 87 -10.01 -2.46 4.22
CA LEU A 87 -8.90 -2.62 5.16
C LEU A 87 -9.37 -2.75 6.61
N ASP A 88 -10.35 -1.96 7.03
CA ASP A 88 -10.94 -2.03 8.37
C ASP A 88 -11.66 -3.38 8.59
N THR A 89 -12.41 -3.82 7.59
CA THR A 89 -13.11 -5.11 7.63
C THR A 89 -12.12 -6.26 7.76
N VAL A 90 -11.06 -6.30 6.94
CA VAL A 90 -10.09 -7.40 7.00
C VAL A 90 -9.31 -7.39 8.31
N SER A 91 -8.94 -6.21 8.80
CA SER A 91 -8.22 -6.09 10.07
C SER A 91 -9.04 -6.63 11.24
N LYS A 92 -10.35 -6.33 11.29
CA LYS A 92 -11.25 -6.83 12.35
C LYS A 92 -11.64 -8.30 12.19
N VAL A 93 -11.93 -8.74 10.97
CA VAL A 93 -12.46 -10.08 10.70
C VAL A 93 -11.36 -11.14 10.72
N LYS A 94 -10.18 -10.83 10.19
CA LYS A 94 -9.06 -11.77 10.08
C LYS A 94 -7.94 -11.52 11.08
N ASN A 95 -8.10 -10.55 11.99
CA ASN A 95 -7.11 -10.12 12.99
C ASN A 95 -5.73 -9.76 12.40
N VAL A 96 -5.69 -9.31 11.14
CA VAL A 96 -4.45 -8.97 10.44
C VAL A 96 -4.02 -7.54 10.75
N THR A 97 -2.70 -7.33 10.86
CA THR A 97 -2.14 -5.97 11.00
C THR A 97 -2.10 -5.30 9.64
N VAL A 98 -2.72 -4.13 9.51
CA VAL A 98 -2.69 -3.30 8.30
C VAL A 98 -1.92 -2.02 8.59
N VAL A 99 -0.90 -1.76 7.77
CA VAL A 99 -0.13 -0.52 7.78
C VAL A 99 -0.01 0.04 6.37
N ALA A 100 0.15 1.35 6.24
CA ALA A 100 0.38 2.03 4.99
C ALA A 100 1.78 2.66 4.96
N LYS A 101 2.36 2.75 3.78
CA LYS A 101 3.62 3.43 3.52
C LYS A 101 3.53 4.19 2.21
N VAL A 102 3.97 5.44 2.24
CA VAL A 102 3.95 6.35 1.09
C VAL A 102 5.37 6.56 0.59
N TYR A 103 5.56 6.46 -0.71
CA TYR A 103 6.80 6.82 -1.39
C TYR A 103 6.53 7.94 -2.39
N TRP A 104 7.56 8.71 -2.73
CA TRP A 104 7.50 9.76 -3.75
C TRP A 104 8.54 9.46 -4.83
N GLY A 105 8.15 9.54 -6.10
CA GLY A 105 9.04 9.32 -7.23
C GLY A 105 8.47 8.38 -8.29
N ASP A 106 9.35 7.64 -8.97
CA ASP A 106 8.95 6.64 -9.95
C ASP A 106 8.35 5.39 -9.27
N ALA A 107 7.16 4.99 -9.69
CA ALA A 107 6.44 3.89 -9.07
C ALA A 107 7.14 2.53 -9.25
N ARG A 108 7.84 2.31 -10.37
CA ARG A 108 8.56 1.07 -10.61
C ARG A 108 9.74 0.93 -9.66
N GLU A 109 10.51 1.99 -9.51
CA GLU A 109 11.69 2.00 -8.62
C GLU A 109 11.27 1.92 -7.16
N LYS A 110 10.32 2.76 -6.74
CA LYS A 110 9.91 2.83 -5.32
C LYS A 110 9.20 1.58 -4.84
N LEU A 111 8.53 0.83 -5.71
CA LEU A 111 8.00 -0.49 -5.35
C LEU A 111 9.12 -1.51 -5.10
N CYS A 112 10.19 -1.49 -5.91
CA CYS A 112 11.37 -2.33 -5.69
C CYS A 112 12.06 -1.96 -4.36
N ASP A 113 12.31 -0.68 -4.13
CA ASP A 113 12.87 -0.18 -2.86
C ASP A 113 12.02 -0.62 -1.67
N ALA A 114 10.69 -0.56 -1.81
CA ALA A 114 9.77 -0.96 -0.75
C ALA A 114 9.85 -2.44 -0.41
N VAL A 115 10.05 -3.32 -1.40
CA VAL A 115 10.24 -4.76 -1.18
C VAL A 115 11.47 -5.01 -0.32
N GLU A 116 12.58 -4.34 -0.63
CA GLU A 116 13.85 -4.50 0.10
C GLU A 116 13.76 -3.89 1.51
N HIS A 117 13.28 -2.64 1.61
CA HIS A 117 13.19 -1.91 2.88
C HIS A 117 12.24 -2.55 3.88
N LEU A 118 11.11 -3.08 3.41
CA LEU A 118 10.08 -3.68 4.26
C LEU A 118 10.25 -5.20 4.41
N LYS A 119 11.21 -5.79 3.70
CA LYS A 119 11.45 -7.25 3.64
C LYS A 119 10.16 -8.01 3.35
N LEU A 120 9.44 -7.58 2.31
CA LEU A 120 8.17 -8.19 1.91
C LEU A 120 8.39 -9.64 1.48
N ASP A 121 7.52 -10.55 1.92
CA ASP A 121 7.51 -11.92 1.41
C ASP A 121 6.76 -12.02 0.07
N THR A 122 5.84 -11.09 -0.20
CA THR A 122 5.07 -11.02 -1.45
C THR A 122 4.67 -9.58 -1.76
N LEU A 123 4.77 -9.17 -3.03
CA LEU A 123 4.24 -7.92 -3.54
C LEU A 123 3.11 -8.21 -4.54
N VAL A 124 1.95 -7.60 -4.33
CA VAL A 124 0.80 -7.71 -5.23
C VAL A 124 0.52 -6.34 -5.86
N VAL A 125 0.41 -6.31 -7.18
CA VAL A 125 0.14 -5.09 -7.95
C VAL A 125 -1.03 -5.32 -8.90
N GLY A 126 -1.83 -4.28 -9.11
CA GLY A 126 -2.88 -4.30 -10.13
C GLY A 126 -2.27 -4.29 -11.53
N SER A 127 -2.72 -5.20 -12.40
CA SER A 127 -2.35 -5.17 -13.82
C SER A 127 -3.42 -4.46 -14.63
N ARG A 128 -3.01 -3.53 -15.49
CA ARG A 128 -3.90 -2.86 -16.46
C ARG A 128 -4.08 -3.63 -17.76
N GLY A 129 -3.58 -4.88 -17.85
CA GLY A 129 -3.72 -5.70 -19.06
C GLY A 129 -2.94 -5.19 -20.28
N LEU A 130 -1.95 -4.32 -20.07
CA LEU A 130 -1.07 -3.84 -21.13
C LEU A 130 -0.09 -4.95 -21.51
N GLY A 131 -0.51 -5.81 -22.44
CA GLY A 131 0.37 -6.77 -23.11
C GLY A 131 1.20 -6.11 -24.21
N VAL A 132 2.03 -6.91 -24.88
CA VAL A 132 2.92 -6.47 -25.98
C VAL A 132 2.12 -5.87 -27.15
N LEU A 133 0.84 -6.22 -27.29
CA LEU A 133 -0.06 -5.71 -28.32
C LEU A 133 -1.01 -4.67 -27.71
N LYS A 134 -0.82 -3.40 -28.08
CA LYS A 134 -1.90 -2.41 -28.05
C LYS A 134 -2.80 -2.67 -29.25
N ARG A 135 -4.04 -3.09 -29.00
CA ARG A 135 -5.11 -3.08 -30.00
C ARG A 135 -5.91 -1.80 -29.87
#